data_AF-R5PPZ2-F1
#
_entry.id   AF-R5PPZ2-F1
#
_cell.length_a   1.000
_cell.length_b   1.000
_cell.length_c   1.000
_cell.angle_alpha   90.00
_cell.angle_beta   90.00
_cell.angle_gamma   90.00
#
_symmetry.space_group_name_H-M   'P 1'
#
loop_
_entity.id
_entity.type
_entity.pdbx_description
1 polymer ?
#
loop_
_entity_poly.entity_id
_entity_poly.type
_entity_poly.pdbx_seq_one_letter_code
_entity_poly.pdbx_strand_id
1 'polypeptide(L)'
;MESIYCNLYKALKLYLFYILIVLIATPLAVYAFSFLIGNYLLGWSISFDFIFLNDISLILGSLLIILLFIKKGYTHVNKSCSMTAMASFDKGLLLWILILELSSILPINMLVAFLDFGDFATSTSDSALSIAAIVGTCLLAPFAEELVMRGGVEEYLLRWKQNAGLAIVLSSLLFGVLHLYPSMIVVAFLNGLLYGWVYYRSRNIVVCFLMHMINNVASCLADWQRPDDSTSLDILFQTRMIIITLFCVVFMVTSLVTIKKKTAQG
;
A
#
# COMPACT_ATOMS: atom_id res chain seq x y z
N MET A 1 30.81 3.82 12.82
CA MET A 1 29.58 3.59 13.61
C MET A 1 28.69 4.82 13.51
N GLU A 2 28.05 5.08 12.37
CA GLU A 2 26.76 5.78 12.43
C GLU A 2 25.88 4.85 13.28
N SER A 3 25.52 5.30 14.48
CA SER A 3 24.91 4.47 15.52
C SER A 3 23.76 3.64 14.96
N ILE A 4 23.70 2.35 15.29
CA ILE A 4 22.57 1.46 14.92
C ILE A 4 21.21 2.10 15.26
N TYR A 5 21.14 2.85 16.37
CA TYR A 5 19.96 3.60 16.77
C TYR A 5 19.57 4.73 15.80
N CYS A 6 20.52 5.24 15.02
CA CYS A 6 20.30 6.22 13.96
C CYS A 6 19.40 5.65 12.85
N ASN A 7 19.54 4.37 12.49
CA ASN A 7 18.72 3.75 11.44
C ASN A 7 17.28 3.54 11.88
N LEU A 8 17.05 3.00 13.09
CA LEU A 8 15.70 2.88 13.65
C LEU A 8 15.04 4.26 13.79
N TYR A 9 15.78 5.25 14.30
CA TYR A 9 15.29 6.61 14.40
C TYR A 9 14.93 7.22 13.04
N LYS A 10 15.77 7.02 12.00
CA LYS A 10 15.49 7.48 10.63
C LYS A 10 14.21 6.82 10.08
N ALA A 11 14.03 5.50 10.28
CA ALA A 11 12.82 4.78 9.86
C ALA A 11 11.56 5.37 10.51
N LEU A 12 11.55 5.48 11.84
CA LEU A 12 10.42 6.02 12.60
C LEU A 12 10.14 7.48 12.25
N LYS A 13 11.19 8.28 12.05
CA LYS A 13 11.05 9.69 11.66
C LYS A 13 10.36 9.83 10.30
N LEU A 14 10.70 9.02 9.31
CA LEU A 14 10.05 9.05 8.01
C LEU A 14 8.58 8.60 8.08
N TYR A 15 8.31 7.55 8.85
CA TYR A 15 6.95 7.08 9.10
C TYR A 15 6.07 8.15 9.77
N LEU A 16 6.55 8.74 10.88
CA LEU A 16 5.84 9.81 11.58
C LEU A 16 5.68 11.06 10.72
N PHE A 17 6.66 11.36 9.86
CA PHE A 17 6.57 12.46 8.91
C PHE A 17 5.47 12.22 7.85
N TYR A 18 5.32 10.98 7.36
CA TYR A 18 4.23 10.62 6.46
C TYR A 18 2.86 10.84 7.13
N ILE A 19 2.67 10.30 8.35
CA ILE A 19 1.43 10.49 9.12
C ILE A 19 1.14 11.99 9.30
N LEU A 20 2.13 12.77 9.74
CA LEU A 20 1.97 14.19 9.98
C LEU A 20 1.52 14.94 8.71
N ILE A 21 2.10 14.62 7.55
CA ILE A 21 1.80 15.34 6.31
C ILE A 21 0.49 14.87 5.68
N VAL A 22 0.33 13.56 5.46
CA VAL A 22 -0.78 13.00 4.68
C VAL A 22 -2.03 12.85 5.51
N LEU A 23 -1.93 12.37 6.75
CA LEU A 23 -3.10 12.06 7.58
C LEU A 23 -3.55 13.22 8.47
N ILE A 24 -2.70 14.23 8.68
CA ILE A 24 -2.99 15.34 9.62
C ILE A 24 -2.92 16.71 8.93
N ALA A 25 -1.74 17.15 8.51
CA ALA A 25 -1.53 18.51 8.06
C ALA A 25 -2.29 18.83 6.78
N THR A 26 -2.31 17.92 5.80
CA THR A 26 -3.00 18.15 4.53
C THR A 26 -4.53 18.17 4.71
N PRO A 27 -5.16 17.19 5.38
CA PRO A 27 -6.60 17.26 5.67
C PRO A 27 -7.00 18.52 6.45
N LEU A 28 -6.23 18.92 7.45
CA LEU A 28 -6.49 20.16 8.20
C LEU A 28 -6.36 21.42 7.35
N ALA A 29 -5.38 21.48 6.45
CA ALA A 29 -5.20 22.61 5.53
C ALA A 29 -6.36 22.70 4.52
N VAL A 30 -6.75 21.56 3.93
CA VAL A 30 -7.90 21.49 3.02
C VAL A 30 -9.19 21.88 3.77
N TYR A 31 -9.35 21.43 5.01
CA TYR A 31 -10.51 21.80 5.83
C TYR A 31 -10.54 23.29 6.12
N ALA A 32 -9.46 23.87 6.61
CA ALA A 32 -9.39 25.29 6.92
C ALA A 32 -9.67 26.16 5.69
N PHE A 33 -9.09 25.80 4.54
CA PHE A 33 -9.35 26.50 3.27
C PHE A 33 -10.81 26.40 2.85
N SER A 34 -11.38 25.19 2.88
CA SER A 34 -12.77 24.94 2.50
C SER A 34 -13.74 25.66 3.45
N PHE A 35 -13.48 25.62 4.76
CA PHE A 35 -14.26 26.31 5.78
C PHE A 35 -14.28 27.83 5.58
N LEU A 36 -13.13 28.43 5.25
CA LEU A 36 -13.04 29.87 4.98
C LEU A 36 -13.85 30.25 3.73
N ILE A 37 -13.70 29.50 2.64
CA ILE A 37 -14.44 29.75 1.41
C ILE A 37 -15.94 29.53 1.61
N GLY A 38 -16.32 28.40 2.20
CA GLY A 38 -17.71 28.05 2.44
C GLY A 38 -18.43 29.12 3.24
N ASN A 39 -17.88 29.50 4.40
CA ASN A 39 -18.55 30.45 5.29
C ASN A 39 -18.51 31.89 4.79
N TYR A 40 -17.38 32.36 4.25
CA TYR A 40 -17.21 33.79 3.94
C TYR A 40 -17.47 34.16 2.49
N LEU A 41 -17.37 33.22 1.54
CA LEU A 41 -17.60 33.50 0.11
C LEU A 41 -18.91 32.89 -0.42
N LEU A 42 -19.27 31.69 0.02
CA LEU A 42 -20.39 30.93 -0.57
C LEU A 42 -21.64 30.84 0.31
N GLY A 43 -21.52 31.19 1.59
CA GLY A 43 -22.62 31.13 2.56
C GLY A 43 -23.04 29.71 2.94
N TRP A 44 -22.17 28.72 2.78
CA TRP A 44 -22.43 27.31 3.12
C TRP A 44 -21.55 26.86 4.30
N SER A 45 -22.10 26.05 5.20
CA SER A 45 -21.34 25.44 6.29
C SER A 45 -20.79 24.07 5.86
N ILE A 46 -19.50 23.87 6.02
CA ILE A 46 -18.83 22.59 5.75
C ILE A 46 -18.55 21.89 7.08
N SER A 47 -18.98 20.64 7.21
CA SER A 47 -18.68 19.82 8.38
C SER A 47 -17.23 19.33 8.37
N PHE A 48 -16.65 19.15 9.56
CA PHE A 48 -15.29 18.64 9.72
C PHE A 48 -15.13 17.22 9.17
N ASP A 49 -16.16 16.39 9.33
CA ASP A 49 -16.16 14.98 8.96
C ASP A 49 -16.03 14.76 7.44
N PHE A 50 -16.43 15.74 6.62
CA PHE A 50 -16.43 15.61 5.16
C PHE A 50 -15.03 15.71 4.53
N ILE A 51 -14.00 16.11 5.29
CA ILE A 51 -12.68 16.46 4.72
C ILE A 51 -11.55 15.51 5.13
N PHE A 52 -11.69 14.79 6.25
CA PHE A 52 -10.68 13.83 6.71
C PHE A 52 -10.51 12.62 5.78
N LEU A 53 -11.53 12.30 4.97
CA LEU A 53 -11.53 11.18 4.02
C LEU A 53 -11.74 11.64 2.56
N ASN A 54 -11.42 12.91 2.26
CA ASN A 54 -11.66 13.47 0.94
C ASN A 54 -10.50 13.15 -0.03
N ASP A 55 -10.84 12.71 -1.25
CA ASP A 55 -9.94 12.50 -2.38
C ASP A 55 -8.90 13.62 -2.56
N ILE A 56 -9.32 14.89 -2.39
CA ILE A 56 -8.46 16.06 -2.54
C ILE A 56 -7.33 16.04 -1.50
N SER A 57 -7.67 15.75 -0.24
CA SER A 57 -6.69 15.66 0.85
C SER A 57 -5.68 14.54 0.58
N LEU A 58 -6.16 13.38 0.11
CA LEU A 58 -5.31 12.25 -0.27
C LEU A 58 -4.36 12.63 -1.41
N ILE A 59 -4.90 13.15 -2.52
CA ILE A 59 -4.12 13.56 -3.70
C ILE A 59 -3.05 14.58 -3.33
N LEU A 60 -3.42 15.67 -2.65
CA LEU A 60 -2.48 16.73 -2.27
C LEU A 60 -1.42 16.22 -1.29
N GLY A 61 -1.81 15.38 -0.33
CA GLY A 61 -0.90 14.83 0.66
C GLY A 61 0.12 13.89 0.03
N SER A 62 -0.34 12.98 -0.84
CA SER A 62 0.51 12.06 -1.59
C SER A 62 1.46 12.81 -2.51
N LEU A 63 0.98 13.80 -3.28
CA LEU A 63 1.83 14.63 -4.15
C LEU A 63 2.89 15.36 -3.34
N LEU A 64 2.53 15.96 -2.21
CA LEU A 64 3.47 16.67 -1.35
C LEU A 64 4.56 15.73 -0.82
N ILE A 65 4.20 14.53 -0.35
CA ILE A 65 5.18 13.53 0.09
C ILE A 65 6.09 13.11 -1.06
N ILE A 66 5.54 12.78 -2.23
CA ILE A 66 6.33 12.39 -3.41
C ILE A 66 7.35 13.47 -3.75
N LEU A 67 6.90 14.74 -3.84
CA LEU A 67 7.77 15.88 -4.14
C LEU A 67 8.86 16.08 -3.08
N LEU A 68 8.53 15.99 -1.79
CA LEU A 68 9.48 16.16 -0.71
C LEU A 68 10.51 15.03 -0.64
N PHE A 69 10.09 13.78 -0.85
CA PHE A 69 10.98 12.62 -0.84
C PHE A 69 11.95 12.63 -2.03
N ILE A 70 11.47 13.00 -3.22
CA ILE A 70 12.31 13.20 -4.41
C ILE A 70 13.29 14.37 -4.18
N LYS A 71 12.80 15.54 -3.76
CA LYS A 71 13.63 16.74 -3.60
C LYS A 71 14.71 16.59 -2.54
N LYS A 72 14.41 15.92 -1.42
CA LYS A 72 15.37 15.71 -0.33
C LYS A 72 16.32 14.54 -0.57
N GLY A 73 16.16 13.80 -1.67
CA GLY A 73 16.97 12.62 -1.97
C GLY A 73 16.83 11.52 -0.92
N TYR A 74 15.71 11.49 -0.17
CA TYR A 74 15.46 10.44 0.82
C TYR A 74 15.26 9.08 0.15
N THR A 75 14.86 9.09 -1.11
CA THR A 75 14.93 7.94 -1.97
C THR A 75 16.06 8.17 -2.97
N HIS A 76 17.12 7.36 -2.86
CA HIS A 76 17.78 6.95 -4.08
C HIS A 76 16.77 6.06 -4.81
N VAL A 77 15.95 6.65 -5.69
CA VAL A 77 15.25 5.89 -6.74
C VAL A 77 16.33 5.39 -7.69
N ASN A 78 17.17 4.49 -7.19
CA ASN A 78 18.41 4.15 -7.84
C ASN A 78 18.08 3.20 -8.98
N LYS A 79 18.30 3.68 -10.20
CA LYS A 79 18.84 2.83 -11.24
C LYS A 79 20.19 2.31 -10.70
N SER A 80 20.20 1.06 -10.25
CA SER A 80 21.39 0.23 -10.01
C SER A 80 22.04 0.25 -8.61
N CYS A 81 22.05 -0.97 -8.04
CA CYS A 81 23.16 -1.69 -7.40
C CYS A 81 23.68 -1.31 -5.99
N SER A 82 23.96 -2.40 -5.23
CA SER A 82 24.63 -2.53 -3.91
C SER A 82 23.72 -2.36 -2.69
N MET A 83 23.53 -3.33 -1.76
CA MET A 83 24.38 -4.46 -1.30
C MET A 83 23.66 -5.84 -1.31
N THR A 84 22.45 -5.94 -1.87
CA THR A 84 21.65 -7.20 -1.89
C THR A 84 20.73 -7.36 -3.11
N ALA A 85 20.85 -6.50 -4.13
CA ALA A 85 20.15 -6.72 -5.40
C ALA A 85 20.83 -7.89 -6.14
N MET A 86 20.49 -9.11 -5.72
CA MET A 86 21.05 -10.35 -6.24
C MET A 86 20.53 -10.63 -7.66
N ALA A 87 19.26 -10.37 -7.98
CA ALA A 87 18.80 -10.56 -9.37
C ALA A 87 19.09 -9.35 -10.28
N SER A 88 19.66 -9.61 -11.47
CA SER A 88 19.40 -8.77 -12.64
C SER A 88 17.88 -8.69 -12.84
N PHE A 89 17.31 -7.50 -12.70
CA PHE A 89 15.87 -7.30 -12.87
C PHE A 89 15.48 -7.53 -14.34
N ASP A 90 15.18 -8.79 -14.67
CA ASP A 90 14.77 -9.22 -16.00
C ASP A 90 13.24 -9.21 -16.17
N LYS A 91 12.76 -9.18 -17.42
CA LYS A 91 11.32 -9.16 -17.74
C LYS A 91 10.58 -10.40 -17.22
N GLY A 92 11.27 -11.54 -17.11
CA GLY A 92 10.71 -12.77 -16.56
C GLY A 92 10.49 -12.71 -15.06
N LEU A 93 11.39 -12.08 -14.30
CA LEU A 93 11.22 -11.81 -12.88
C LEU A 93 10.02 -10.89 -12.64
N LEU A 94 9.90 -9.81 -13.41
CA LEU A 94 8.73 -8.92 -13.35
C LEU A 94 7.44 -9.70 -13.61
N LEU A 95 7.40 -10.54 -14.66
CA LEU A 95 6.22 -11.35 -14.96
C LEU A 95 5.78 -12.21 -13.77
N TRP A 96 6.71 -12.93 -13.13
CA TRP A 96 6.38 -13.76 -11.96
C TRP A 96 5.91 -12.94 -10.76
N ILE A 97 6.42 -11.71 -10.59
CA ILE A 97 5.96 -10.80 -9.54
C ILE A 97 4.53 -10.30 -9.83
N LEU A 98 4.20 -10.02 -11.09
CA LEU A 98 2.83 -9.64 -11.47
C LEU A 98 1.86 -10.80 -11.31
N ILE A 99 2.28 -12.03 -11.66
CA ILE A 99 1.48 -13.24 -11.39
C ILE A 99 1.29 -13.42 -9.88
N LEU A 100 2.33 -13.22 -9.08
CA LEU A 100 2.26 -13.28 -7.63
C LEU A 100 1.17 -12.34 -7.10
N GLU A 101 1.20 -11.06 -7.49
CA GLU A 101 0.19 -10.08 -7.07
C GLU A 101 -1.22 -10.49 -7.47
N LEU A 102 -1.44 -10.78 -8.75
CA LEU A 102 -2.77 -11.14 -9.25
C LEU A 102 -3.30 -12.40 -8.54
N SER A 103 -2.42 -13.34 -8.23
CA SER A 103 -2.77 -14.58 -7.55
C SER A 103 -2.94 -14.43 -6.02
N SER A 104 -2.45 -13.36 -5.39
CA SER A 104 -2.58 -13.15 -3.95
C SER A 104 -3.86 -12.41 -3.56
N ILE A 105 -4.46 -11.62 -4.46
CA ILE A 105 -5.64 -10.79 -4.17
C ILE A 105 -6.79 -11.61 -3.55
N LEU A 106 -7.24 -12.68 -4.22
CA LEU A 106 -8.37 -13.47 -3.74
C LEU A 106 -8.06 -14.24 -2.45
N PRO A 107 -6.94 -14.98 -2.33
CA PRO A 107 -6.59 -15.66 -1.08
C PRO A 107 -6.51 -14.72 0.13
N ILE A 108 -5.91 -13.52 -0.03
CA ILE A 108 -5.80 -12.54 1.07
C ILE A 108 -7.18 -12.03 1.46
N ASN A 109 -8.01 -11.63 0.50
CA ASN A 109 -9.35 -11.12 0.77
C ASN A 109 -10.26 -12.19 1.39
N MET A 110 -10.20 -13.45 0.92
CA MET A 110 -10.97 -14.53 1.52
C MET A 110 -10.49 -14.88 2.93
N LEU A 111 -9.19 -14.81 3.21
CA LEU A 111 -8.66 -15.00 4.55
C LEU A 111 -9.19 -13.93 5.51
N VAL A 112 -9.16 -12.65 5.10
CA VAL A 112 -9.67 -11.56 5.95
C VAL A 112 -11.18 -11.62 6.10
N ALA A 113 -11.92 -11.94 5.04
CA ALA A 113 -13.36 -12.18 5.11
C ALA A 113 -13.71 -13.32 6.08
N PHE A 114 -12.89 -14.38 6.12
CA PHE A 114 -13.06 -15.50 7.04
C PHE A 114 -12.77 -15.13 8.50
N LEU A 115 -11.91 -14.16 8.77
CA LEU A 115 -11.64 -13.67 10.13
C LEU A 115 -12.79 -12.84 10.70
N ASP A 116 -13.71 -12.37 9.85
CA ASP A 116 -14.96 -11.68 10.19
C ASP A 116 -14.81 -10.57 11.24
N PHE A 117 -14.10 -9.50 10.87
CA PHE A 117 -13.97 -8.30 11.70
C PHE A 117 -15.26 -7.45 11.78
N GLY A 118 -16.31 -7.81 11.02
CA GLY A 118 -17.58 -7.09 10.97
C GLY A 118 -17.56 -5.76 10.21
N ASP A 119 -16.42 -5.34 9.68
CA ASP A 119 -16.24 -4.04 8.99
C ASP A 119 -15.81 -4.20 7.51
N PHE A 120 -15.65 -5.42 7.00
CA PHE A 120 -15.12 -5.67 5.66
C PHE A 120 -15.99 -5.06 4.55
N ALA A 121 -17.32 -5.14 4.70
CA ALA A 121 -18.24 -4.55 3.73
C ALA A 121 -18.17 -3.02 3.73
N THR A 122 -18.06 -2.39 4.90
CA THR A 122 -18.00 -0.92 5.02
C THR A 122 -16.63 -0.36 4.70
N SER A 123 -15.57 -1.14 4.88
CA SER A 123 -14.19 -0.73 4.58
C SER A 123 -13.82 -0.86 3.10
N THR A 124 -14.58 -1.65 2.34
CA THR A 124 -14.38 -1.86 0.89
C THR A 124 -15.36 -1.11 -0.01
N SER A 125 -16.45 -0.58 0.54
CA SER A 125 -17.47 0.15 -0.22
C SER A 125 -17.10 1.62 -0.34
N ASP A 126 -16.73 2.07 -1.55
CA ASP A 126 -16.43 3.48 -1.81
C ASP A 126 -17.56 4.10 -2.64
N SER A 127 -18.32 5.00 -2.02
CA SER A 127 -19.64 5.42 -2.53
C SER A 127 -19.61 6.31 -3.78
N ALA A 128 -18.44 6.66 -4.33
CA ALA A 128 -18.33 7.36 -5.61
C ALA A 128 -16.95 7.18 -6.27
N LEU A 129 -16.84 6.26 -7.23
CA LEU A 129 -15.66 6.13 -8.11
C LEU A 129 -15.54 7.35 -9.05
N SER A 130 -15.07 8.48 -8.51
CA SER A 130 -14.68 9.63 -9.31
C SER A 130 -13.33 9.36 -10.00
N ILE A 131 -13.06 10.03 -11.13
CA ILE A 131 -11.73 9.93 -11.77
C ILE A 131 -10.63 10.40 -10.80
N ALA A 132 -10.93 11.39 -9.96
CA ALA A 132 -10.01 11.88 -8.94
C ALA A 132 -9.73 10.80 -7.88
N ALA A 133 -10.78 10.12 -7.38
CA ALA A 133 -10.66 9.00 -6.44
C ALA A 133 -9.78 7.89 -7.02
N ILE A 134 -10.02 7.50 -8.27
CA ILE A 134 -9.20 6.46 -8.94
C ILE A 134 -7.74 6.90 -9.04
N VAL A 135 -7.46 8.13 -9.49
CA VAL A 135 -6.07 8.61 -9.60
C VAL A 135 -5.40 8.73 -8.23
N GLY A 136 -6.11 9.22 -7.22
CA GLY A 136 -5.63 9.30 -5.85
C GLY A 136 -5.30 7.93 -5.27
N THR A 137 -6.30 7.06 -5.23
CA THR A 137 -6.25 5.74 -4.56
C THR A 137 -5.44 4.70 -5.33
N CYS A 138 -5.44 4.71 -6.66
CA CYS A 138 -4.70 3.70 -7.44
C CYS A 138 -3.27 4.11 -7.79
N LEU A 139 -2.97 5.41 -7.91
CA LEU A 139 -1.66 5.87 -8.39
C LEU A 139 -0.89 6.65 -7.35
N LEU A 140 -1.45 7.77 -6.87
CA LEU A 140 -0.68 8.72 -6.06
C LEU A 140 -0.43 8.20 -4.65
N ALA A 141 -1.45 7.67 -3.98
CA ALA A 141 -1.32 7.12 -2.63
C ALA A 141 -0.40 5.89 -2.62
N PRO A 142 -0.60 4.85 -3.46
CA PRO A 142 0.31 3.70 -3.50
C PRO A 142 1.75 4.10 -3.78
N PHE A 143 1.99 5.05 -4.69
CA PHE A 143 3.35 5.49 -4.98
C PHE A 143 3.98 6.22 -3.79
N ALA A 144 3.26 7.12 -3.15
CA ALA A 144 3.73 7.81 -1.95
C ALA A 144 4.01 6.81 -0.81
N GLU A 145 3.12 5.85 -0.60
CA GLU A 145 3.24 4.83 0.44
C GLU A 145 4.43 3.93 0.21
N GLU A 146 4.63 3.39 -0.99
CA GLU A 146 5.78 2.51 -1.27
C GLU A 146 7.12 3.28 -1.23
N LEU A 147 7.15 4.56 -1.60
CA LEU A 147 8.32 5.42 -1.42
C LEU A 147 8.72 5.55 0.06
N VAL A 148 7.75 5.78 0.94
CA VAL A 148 8.00 5.89 2.38
C VAL A 148 8.28 4.53 3.01
N MET A 149 7.43 3.55 2.75
CA MET A 149 7.45 2.26 3.44
C MET A 149 8.59 1.37 2.96
N ARG A 150 8.86 1.28 1.66
CA ARG A 150 9.95 0.43 1.14
C ARG A 150 11.24 1.21 1.01
N GLY A 151 11.16 2.36 0.34
CA GLY A 151 12.33 3.21 0.10
C GLY A 151 12.90 3.87 1.36
N GLY A 152 12.07 4.07 2.40
CA GLY A 152 12.46 4.67 3.66
C GLY A 152 12.47 3.67 4.82
N VAL A 153 11.29 3.35 5.35
CA VAL A 153 11.10 2.61 6.61
C VAL A 153 11.79 1.25 6.56
N GLU A 154 11.43 0.39 5.60
CA GLU A 154 11.99 -0.94 5.46
C GLU A 154 13.49 -0.91 5.14
N GLU A 155 13.91 -0.02 4.24
CA GLU A 155 15.33 0.17 3.89
C GLU A 155 16.19 0.49 5.12
N TYR A 156 15.74 1.38 6.00
CA TYR A 156 16.45 1.69 7.23
C TYR A 156 16.36 0.56 8.26
N LEU A 157 15.23 -0.14 8.38
CA LEU A 157 15.09 -1.29 9.27
C LEU A 157 16.01 -2.45 8.87
N LEU A 158 16.21 -2.67 7.56
CA LEU A 158 17.16 -3.67 7.03
C LEU A 158 18.60 -3.35 7.47
N ARG A 159 18.96 -2.07 7.58
CA ARG A 159 20.27 -1.58 8.06
C ARG A 159 20.39 -1.53 9.58
N TRP A 160 19.29 -1.70 10.32
CA TRP A 160 19.27 -1.63 11.78
C TRP A 160 19.72 -2.94 12.45
N LYS A 161 19.12 -4.08 12.09
CA LYS A 161 19.38 -5.37 12.76
C LYS A 161 19.96 -6.46 11.85
N GLN A 162 20.22 -6.16 10.58
CA GLN A 162 20.63 -7.14 9.56
C GLN A 162 19.73 -8.40 9.50
N ASN A 163 18.48 -8.28 9.94
CA ASN A 163 17.48 -9.35 9.89
C ASN A 163 16.36 -8.92 8.95
N ALA A 164 16.34 -9.53 7.76
CA ALA A 164 15.38 -9.21 6.72
C ALA A 164 13.94 -9.51 7.14
N GLY A 165 13.71 -10.66 7.77
CA GLY A 165 12.37 -11.03 8.23
C GLY A 165 11.82 -10.04 9.26
N LEU A 166 12.64 -9.61 10.20
CA LEU A 166 12.25 -8.61 11.19
C LEU A 166 11.92 -7.25 10.53
N ALA A 167 12.74 -6.80 9.58
CA ALA A 167 12.49 -5.54 8.87
C ALA A 167 11.19 -5.57 8.07
N ILE A 168 10.94 -6.68 7.34
CA ILE A 168 9.71 -6.89 6.58
C ILE A 168 8.50 -6.88 7.52
N VAL A 169 8.52 -7.67 8.59
CA VAL A 169 7.39 -7.75 9.54
C VAL A 169 7.10 -6.39 10.18
N LEU A 170 8.12 -5.70 10.68
CA LEU A 170 7.94 -4.39 11.33
C LEU A 170 7.43 -3.33 10.34
N SER A 171 7.99 -3.26 9.14
CA SER A 171 7.51 -2.34 8.10
C SER A 171 6.06 -2.64 7.70
N SER A 172 5.70 -3.92 7.59
CA SER A 172 4.33 -4.36 7.26
C SER A 172 3.34 -4.04 8.37
N LEU A 173 3.72 -4.19 9.64
CA LEU A 173 2.89 -3.78 10.78
C LEU A 173 2.62 -2.29 10.76
N LEU A 174 3.67 -1.48 10.54
CA LEU A 174 3.53 -0.03 10.41
C LEU A 174 2.63 0.33 9.23
N PHE A 175 2.74 -0.38 8.10
CA PHE A 175 1.90 -0.16 6.93
C PHE A 175 0.43 -0.51 7.21
N GLY A 176 0.17 -1.62 7.90
CA GLY A 176 -1.17 -2.00 8.33
C GLY A 176 -1.83 -0.93 9.20
N VAL A 177 -1.13 -0.43 10.21
CA VAL A 177 -1.63 0.57 11.17
C VAL A 177 -2.00 1.93 10.52
N LEU A 178 -1.52 2.22 9.31
CA LEU A 178 -1.97 3.40 8.56
C LEU A 178 -3.45 3.31 8.15
N HIS A 179 -4.02 2.11 8.14
CA HIS A 179 -5.41 1.88 7.79
C HIS A 179 -6.29 1.91 9.06
N LEU A 180 -7.46 2.53 8.98
CA LEU A 180 -8.31 2.83 10.15
C LEU A 180 -9.28 1.70 10.53
N TYR A 181 -9.47 0.74 9.63
CA TYR A 181 -10.41 -0.37 9.79
C TYR A 181 -9.66 -1.66 10.13
N PRO A 182 -10.05 -2.42 11.18
CA PRO A 182 -9.46 -3.72 11.51
C PRO A 182 -9.26 -4.66 10.32
N SER A 183 -10.24 -4.82 9.44
CA SER A 183 -10.07 -5.64 8.22
C SER A 183 -8.96 -5.10 7.32
N MET A 184 -8.93 -3.80 7.09
CA MET A 184 -7.92 -3.15 6.25
C MET A 184 -6.53 -3.17 6.86
N ILE A 185 -6.40 -3.09 8.19
CA ILE A 185 -5.12 -3.28 8.88
C ILE A 185 -4.55 -4.66 8.56
N VAL A 186 -5.38 -5.71 8.59
CA VAL A 186 -4.93 -7.08 8.30
C VAL A 186 -4.64 -7.26 6.81
N VAL A 187 -5.48 -6.75 5.91
CA VAL A 187 -5.23 -6.77 4.46
C VAL A 187 -3.90 -6.08 4.14
N ALA A 188 -3.72 -4.85 4.62
CA ALA A 188 -2.51 -4.06 4.38
C ALA A 188 -1.28 -4.68 5.04
N PHE A 189 -1.40 -5.31 6.21
CA PHE A 189 -0.32 -6.08 6.81
C PHE A 189 0.11 -7.26 5.92
N LEU A 190 -0.84 -8.07 5.42
CA LEU A 190 -0.56 -9.23 4.58
C LEU A 190 0.05 -8.82 3.22
N ASN A 191 -0.52 -7.81 2.57
CA ASN A 191 0.06 -7.19 1.38
C ASN A 191 1.44 -6.59 1.67
N GLY A 192 1.60 -5.96 2.84
CA GLY A 192 2.88 -5.42 3.30
C GLY A 192 3.97 -6.49 3.41
N LEU A 193 3.63 -7.67 3.92
CA LEU A 193 4.58 -8.80 4.00
C LEU A 193 5.00 -9.23 2.59
N LEU A 194 4.05 -9.28 1.65
CA LEU A 194 4.30 -9.64 0.26
C LEU A 194 5.19 -8.60 -0.44
N TYR A 195 4.83 -7.32 -0.34
CA TYR A 195 5.55 -6.21 -0.98
C TYR A 195 6.94 -6.05 -0.37
N GLY A 196 7.08 -6.17 0.96
CA GLY A 196 8.36 -6.12 1.64
C GLY A 196 9.25 -7.30 1.26
N TRP A 197 8.70 -8.51 1.13
CA TRP A 197 9.47 -9.65 0.66
C TRP A 197 9.97 -9.46 -0.79
N VAL A 198 9.12 -8.93 -1.67
CA VAL A 198 9.51 -8.57 -3.05
C VAL A 198 10.54 -7.45 -3.06
N TYR A 199 10.38 -6.43 -2.21
CA TYR A 199 11.33 -5.32 -2.09
C TYR A 199 12.69 -5.80 -1.63
N TYR A 200 12.75 -6.63 -0.57
CA TYR A 200 14.00 -7.18 -0.07
C TYR A 200 14.82 -7.90 -1.15
N ARG A 201 14.13 -8.59 -2.08
CA ARG A 201 14.76 -9.36 -3.17
C ARG A 201 15.07 -8.56 -4.42
N SER A 202 14.18 -7.63 -4.80
CA SER A 202 14.31 -6.86 -6.03
C SER A 202 15.03 -5.53 -5.84
N ARG A 203 15.01 -4.99 -4.60
CA ARG A 203 15.41 -3.62 -4.25
C ARG A 203 14.83 -2.57 -5.18
N ASN A 204 13.59 -2.80 -5.64
CA ASN A 204 12.93 -1.98 -6.64
C ASN A 204 11.55 -1.51 -6.15
N ILE A 205 11.48 -0.25 -5.73
CA ILE A 205 10.24 0.39 -5.26
C ILE A 205 9.17 0.45 -6.35
N VAL A 206 9.58 0.62 -7.62
CA VAL A 206 8.63 0.71 -8.75
C VAL A 206 7.85 -0.60 -8.88
N VAL A 207 8.47 -1.74 -8.57
CA VAL A 207 7.80 -3.03 -8.64
C VAL A 207 6.78 -3.19 -7.53
N CYS A 208 7.13 -2.81 -6.30
CA CYS A 208 6.18 -2.79 -5.18
C CYS A 208 5.03 -1.83 -5.46
N PHE A 209 5.31 -0.65 -6.02
CA PHE A 209 4.30 0.29 -6.48
C PHE A 209 3.37 -0.35 -7.53
N LEU A 210 3.91 -1.04 -8.53
CA LEU A 210 3.07 -1.71 -9.53
C LEU A 210 2.17 -2.79 -8.91
N MET A 211 2.68 -3.58 -7.95
CA MET A 211 1.88 -4.57 -7.23
C MET A 211 0.74 -3.88 -6.48
N HIS A 212 1.07 -2.85 -5.69
CA HIS A 212 0.10 -2.11 -4.91
C HIS A 212 -0.94 -1.39 -5.77
N MET A 213 -0.51 -0.75 -6.87
CA MET A 213 -1.41 -0.17 -7.88
C MET A 213 -2.38 -1.21 -8.43
N ILE A 214 -1.90 -2.41 -8.79
CA ILE A 214 -2.75 -3.49 -9.30
C ILE A 214 -3.78 -3.91 -8.24
N ASN A 215 -3.36 -4.03 -6.97
CA ASN A 215 -4.26 -4.34 -5.86
C ASN A 215 -5.39 -3.32 -5.74
N ASN A 216 -5.06 -2.03 -5.75
CA ASN A 216 -6.03 -0.96 -5.60
C ASN A 216 -6.93 -0.83 -6.83
N VAL A 217 -6.39 -1.00 -8.04
CA VAL A 217 -7.20 -1.06 -9.27
C VAL A 217 -8.16 -2.23 -9.22
N ALA A 218 -7.73 -3.41 -8.78
CA ALA A 218 -8.60 -4.57 -8.64
C ALA A 218 -9.71 -4.31 -7.60
N SER A 219 -9.41 -3.62 -6.50
CA SER A 219 -10.40 -3.20 -5.51
C SER A 219 -11.43 -2.24 -6.11
N CYS A 220 -10.99 -1.19 -6.79
CA CYS A 220 -11.86 -0.24 -7.48
C CYS A 220 -12.74 -0.91 -8.55
N LEU A 221 -12.19 -1.86 -9.31
CA LEU A 221 -12.95 -2.63 -10.29
C LEU A 221 -13.97 -3.55 -9.63
N ALA A 222 -13.63 -4.17 -8.50
CA ALA A 222 -14.54 -5.02 -7.75
C ALA A 222 -15.72 -4.21 -7.19
N ASP A 223 -15.47 -3.02 -6.66
CA ASP A 223 -16.54 -2.15 -6.15
C ASP A 223 -17.42 -1.60 -7.29
N TRP A 224 -16.82 -1.25 -8.45
CA TRP A 224 -17.58 -0.86 -9.64
C TRP A 224 -18.51 -1.96 -10.17
N GLN A 225 -18.10 -3.23 -10.05
CA GLN A 225 -18.87 -4.38 -10.51
C GLN A 225 -19.84 -4.93 -9.46
N ARG A 226 -19.85 -4.38 -8.24
CA ARG A 226 -20.63 -4.91 -7.12
C ARG A 226 -22.14 -4.73 -7.36
N PRO A 227 -22.93 -5.83 -7.38
CA PRO A 227 -24.39 -5.72 -7.43
C PRO A 227 -24.95 -5.05 -6.17
N ASP A 228 -25.90 -4.13 -6.34
CA ASP A 228 -26.50 -3.31 -5.26
C ASP A 228 -27.13 -4.14 -4.14
N ASP A 229 -27.58 -5.36 -4.44
CA ASP A 229 -28.27 -6.27 -3.52
C ASP A 229 -27.33 -7.28 -2.83
N SER A 230 -26.04 -7.29 -3.17
CA SER A 230 -25.07 -8.27 -2.69
C SER A 230 -24.04 -7.67 -1.74
N THR A 231 -23.76 -8.36 -0.63
CA THR A 231 -22.65 -7.99 0.24
C THR A 231 -21.33 -8.53 -0.32
N SER A 232 -20.22 -7.82 -0.05
CA SER A 232 -18.87 -8.27 -0.47
C SER A 232 -18.54 -9.68 0.07
N LEU A 233 -19.08 -10.04 1.25
CA LEU A 233 -18.90 -11.37 1.84
C LEU A 233 -19.66 -12.45 1.06
N ASP A 234 -20.89 -12.18 0.63
CA ASP A 234 -21.70 -13.13 -0.15
C ASP A 234 -21.02 -13.50 -1.47
N ILE A 235 -20.36 -12.54 -2.12
CA ILE A 235 -19.61 -12.77 -3.36
C ILE A 235 -18.41 -13.69 -3.09
N LEU A 236 -17.61 -13.38 -2.07
CA LEU A 236 -16.36 -14.10 -1.78
C LEU A 236 -16.61 -15.56 -1.38
N PHE A 237 -17.70 -15.87 -0.67
CA PHE A 237 -17.99 -17.23 -0.20
C PHE A 237 -18.77 -18.11 -1.19
N GLN A 238 -19.04 -17.64 -2.41
CA GLN A 238 -19.62 -18.50 -3.43
C GLN A 238 -18.66 -19.63 -3.85
N THR A 239 -19.22 -20.81 -4.13
CA THR A 239 -18.45 -22.00 -4.55
C THR A 239 -17.49 -21.72 -5.71
N ARG A 240 -17.91 -20.89 -6.68
CA ARG A 240 -17.07 -20.48 -7.82
C ARG A 240 -15.82 -19.72 -7.37
N MET A 241 -15.96 -18.81 -6.40
CA MET A 241 -14.85 -18.00 -5.89
C MET A 241 -13.90 -18.85 -5.05
N ILE A 242 -14.42 -19.78 -4.25
CA ILE A 242 -13.58 -20.75 -3.51
C ILE A 242 -12.71 -21.57 -4.47
N ILE A 243 -13.28 -22.10 -5.54
CA ILE A 243 -12.53 -22.88 -6.53
C ILE A 243 -11.44 -22.03 -7.19
N ILE A 244 -11.77 -20.81 -7.62
CA ILE A 244 -10.79 -19.88 -8.21
C ILE A 244 -9.66 -19.56 -7.22
N THR A 245 -9.99 -19.32 -5.95
CA THR A 245 -9.01 -19.05 -4.91
C THR A 245 -8.04 -20.21 -4.69
N LEU A 246 -8.50 -21.46 -4.77
CA LEU A 246 -7.60 -22.62 -4.70
C LEU A 246 -6.59 -22.64 -5.85
N PHE A 247 -7.02 -22.30 -7.07
CA PHE A 247 -6.08 -22.13 -8.20
C PHE A 247 -5.11 -20.96 -7.96
N CYS A 248 -5.61 -19.82 -7.48
CA CYS A 248 -4.81 -18.66 -7.12
C CYS A 248 -3.72 -19.01 -6.08
N VAL A 249 -4.03 -19.83 -5.06
CA VAL A 249 -3.03 -20.29 -4.07
C VAL A 249 -1.90 -21.08 -4.74
N VAL A 250 -2.22 -21.96 -5.71
CA VAL A 250 -1.19 -22.71 -6.45
C VAL A 250 -0.27 -21.79 -7.24
N PHE A 251 -0.83 -20.80 -7.95
CA PHE A 251 -0.04 -19.79 -8.68
C PHE A 251 0.78 -18.90 -7.74
N MET A 252 0.23 -18.52 -6.60
CA MET A 252 0.90 -17.71 -5.58
C MET A 252 2.14 -18.45 -5.05
N VAL A 253 1.98 -19.70 -4.61
CA VAL A 253 3.09 -20.52 -4.11
C VAL A 253 4.14 -20.77 -5.20
N THR A 254 3.70 -21.06 -6.42
CA THR A 254 4.61 -21.27 -7.56
C THR A 254 5.43 -20.01 -7.87
N SER A 255 4.80 -18.84 -7.82
CA SER A 255 5.44 -17.56 -8.06
C SER A 255 6.46 -17.23 -6.96
N LEU A 256 6.11 -17.44 -5.68
CA LEU A 256 7.04 -17.26 -4.55
C LEU A 256 8.29 -18.13 -4.70
N VAL A 257 8.12 -19.42 -5.04
CA VAL A 257 9.25 -20.35 -5.25
C VAL A 257 10.11 -19.92 -6.43
N THR A 258 9.49 -19.51 -7.55
CA THR A 258 10.20 -19.10 -8.75
C THR A 258 10.99 -17.80 -8.56
N ILE A 259 10.38 -16.79 -7.93
CA ILE A 259 11.04 -15.52 -7.59
C ILE A 259 12.21 -15.78 -6.64
N LYS A 260 12.01 -16.64 -5.62
CA LYS A 260 13.09 -17.00 -4.69
C LYS A 260 14.27 -17.65 -5.42
N LYS A 261 14.02 -18.56 -6.36
CA LYS A 261 15.08 -19.21 -7.16
C LYS A 261 15.82 -18.20 -8.05
N LYS A 262 15.08 -17.39 -8.82
CA LYS A 262 15.65 -16.36 -9.72
C LYS A 262 16.49 -15.33 -8.97
N THR A 263 16.06 -14.95 -7.77
CA THR A 263 16.75 -13.94 -6.95
C THR A 263 17.86 -14.49 -6.08
N ALA A 264 18.03 -15.81 -6.00
CA ALA A 264 19.17 -16.44 -5.33
C ALA A 264 20.32 -16.78 -6.29
N GLN A 265 20.10 -16.68 -7.60
CA GLN A 265 21.03 -17.10 -8.65
C GLN A 265 21.89 -15.97 -9.25
N GLY A 266 21.62 -14.72 -8.91
CA GLY A 266 22.52 -13.60 -9.23
C GLY A 266 23.11 -13.01 -7.96
#